data_AF-A0AAU5X1G6-F1
#
_entry.id   AF-A0AAU5X1G6-F1
#
_cell.length_a   1.000
_cell.length_b   1.000
_cell.length_c   1.000
_cell.angle_alpha   90.00
_cell.angle_beta   90.00
_cell.angle_gamma   90.00
#
_symmetry.space_group_name_H-M   'P 1'
#
loop_
_entity.id
_entity.type
_entity.pdbx_description
1 polymer ?
#
loop_
_entity_poly.entity_id
_entity_poly.type
_entity_poly.pdbx_seq_one_letter_code
_entity_poly.pdbx_strand_id
1 'polypeptide(L)'
;MGLHGDHDDYGLPKVDVVVPDDARELDRDVIAYRRELRQQRRRERWQRIGRPFTRYGIAAPFIASAVLIALISGVLMTVISPRPGPRAIQVPPTGPQRLRPGDVGGGLPAGNVIYRHKPVPVTELINVAGVVLVVPRECGCDAVVQGIIRQAGDQRLQVWLIADDRSGKDDDADVARLAASAPPGSALLADDPDRVLSSTYRATGLTAVLVRTDRIVRKILKNLQTGRDITADLRPLQTPS
;
A
#
# COMPACT_ATOMS: atom_id res chain seq x y z
N MET A 1 23.19 -74.86 -25.41
CA MET A 1 23.27 -73.48 -24.91
C MET A 1 21.97 -72.77 -25.31
N GLY A 2 21.24 -72.19 -24.34
CA GLY A 2 20.03 -71.37 -24.53
C GLY A 2 18.71 -72.16 -24.56
N LEU A 3 18.11 -72.51 -23.42
CA LEU A 3 17.20 -71.74 -22.55
C LEU A 3 15.80 -71.52 -23.13
N HIS A 4 14.84 -72.14 -22.42
CA HIS A 4 13.40 -71.85 -22.39
C HIS A 4 13.13 -70.33 -22.31
N GLY A 5 12.16 -69.87 -23.08
CA GLY A 5 11.40 -68.64 -22.82
C GLY A 5 9.93 -69.02 -22.76
N ASP A 6 9.44 -69.16 -21.54
CA ASP A 6 8.03 -69.38 -21.19
C ASP A 6 7.13 -68.31 -21.84
N HIS A 7 5.98 -68.76 -22.34
CA HIS A 7 4.91 -67.88 -22.78
C HIS A 7 4.09 -67.47 -21.57
N ASP A 8 4.23 -66.22 -21.11
CA ASP A 8 3.35 -65.64 -20.10
C ASP A 8 1.99 -65.33 -20.72
N ASP A 9 1.15 -66.37 -20.81
CA ASP A 9 -0.28 -66.28 -21.06
C ASP A 9 -0.95 -65.76 -19.76
N TYR A 10 -0.85 -64.44 -19.54
CA TYR A 10 -1.63 -63.78 -18.49
C TYR A 10 -3.10 -63.95 -18.85
N GLY A 11 -3.78 -64.90 -18.18
CA GLY A 11 -5.18 -65.32 -18.35
C GLY A 11 -6.22 -64.22 -18.15
N LEU A 12 -6.08 -63.15 -18.91
CA LEU A 12 -7.05 -62.10 -19.12
C LEU A 12 -7.96 -62.56 -20.27
N PRO A 13 -9.28 -62.38 -20.16
CA PRO A 13 -10.17 -62.65 -21.29
C PRO A 13 -9.71 -61.82 -22.50
N LYS A 14 -9.63 -62.42 -23.69
CA LYS A 14 -9.33 -61.70 -24.93
C LYS A 14 -10.41 -60.63 -25.15
N VAL A 15 -10.08 -59.39 -24.81
CA VAL A 15 -10.91 -58.23 -25.15
C VAL A 15 -10.47 -57.78 -26.54
N ASP A 16 -11.39 -57.87 -27.50
CA ASP A 16 -11.18 -57.34 -28.84
C ASP A 16 -11.22 -55.82 -28.78
N VAL A 17 -10.05 -55.20 -28.61
CA VAL A 17 -9.90 -53.75 -28.60
C VAL A 17 -9.68 -53.33 -30.05
N VAL A 18 -10.77 -52.95 -30.72
CA VAL A 18 -10.71 -52.31 -32.04
C VAL A 18 -10.10 -50.93 -31.85
N VAL A 19 -8.83 -50.78 -32.24
CA VAL A 19 -8.13 -49.49 -32.23
C VAL A 19 -8.51 -48.75 -33.52
N PRO A 20 -9.24 -47.63 -33.46
CA PRO A 20 -9.59 -46.85 -34.66
C PRO A 20 -8.33 -46.22 -35.26
N ASP A 21 -8.15 -46.32 -36.58
CA ASP A 21 -6.97 -45.83 -37.30
C ASP A 21 -6.86 -44.29 -37.36
N ASP A 22 -7.93 -43.57 -37.00
CA ASP A 22 -7.98 -42.11 -37.00
C ASP A 22 -7.73 -41.51 -35.60
N ALA A 23 -6.53 -40.93 -35.42
CA ALA A 23 -6.09 -40.32 -34.16
C ALA A 23 -7.02 -39.21 -33.61
N ARG A 24 -7.88 -38.62 -34.46
CA ARG A 24 -8.84 -37.58 -34.08
C ARG A 24 -10.04 -38.07 -33.29
N GLU A 25 -10.42 -39.34 -33.43
CA GLU A 25 -11.57 -39.90 -32.71
C GLU A 25 -11.16 -40.29 -31.27
N LEU A 26 -9.95 -40.83 -31.12
CA LEU A 26 -9.35 -41.18 -29.81
C LEU A 26 -9.10 -39.96 -28.91
N ASP A 27 -8.79 -38.80 -29.49
CA ASP A 27 -8.45 -37.59 -28.74
C ASP A 27 -9.62 -37.08 -27.88
N ARG A 28 -10.88 -37.26 -28.34
CA ARG A 28 -12.07 -36.88 -27.58
C ARG A 28 -12.25 -37.74 -26.32
N ASP A 29 -12.04 -39.04 -26.46
CA ASP A 29 -12.18 -39.98 -25.35
C ASP A 29 -11.03 -39.87 -24.35
N VAL A 30 -9.81 -39.60 -24.83
CA VAL A 30 -8.66 -39.30 -23.96
C VAL A 30 -8.90 -38.03 -23.14
N ILE A 31 -9.53 -37.00 -23.72
CA ILE A 31 -9.89 -35.78 -22.99
C ILE A 31 -10.97 -36.07 -21.93
N ALA A 32 -11.99 -36.87 -22.26
CA ALA A 32 -13.03 -37.28 -21.31
C ALA A 32 -12.43 -38.09 -20.15
N TYR A 33 -11.61 -39.08 -20.45
CA TYR A 33 -10.93 -39.92 -19.47
C TYR A 33 -9.99 -39.11 -18.56
N ARG A 34 -9.23 -38.15 -19.12
CA ARG A 34 -8.39 -37.24 -18.32
C ARG A 34 -9.21 -36.33 -17.40
N ARG A 35 -10.45 -35.97 -17.76
CA ARG A 35 -11.35 -35.22 -16.87
C ARG A 35 -11.80 -36.06 -15.68
N GLU A 36 -12.12 -37.33 -15.90
CA GLU A 36 -12.53 -38.26 -14.83
C GLU A 36 -11.39 -38.56 -13.85
N LEU A 37 -10.18 -38.80 -14.37
CA LEU A 37 -8.97 -38.99 -13.56
C LEU A 37 -8.67 -37.80 -12.65
N ARG A 38 -8.91 -36.57 -13.12
CA ARG A 38 -8.75 -35.37 -12.29
C ARG A 38 -9.77 -35.31 -11.16
N GLN A 39 -11.02 -35.74 -11.39
CA GLN A 39 -12.03 -35.81 -10.34
C GLN A 39 -11.71 -36.89 -9.31
N GLN A 40 -11.25 -38.07 -9.74
CA GLN A 40 -10.84 -39.14 -8.83
C GLN A 40 -9.64 -38.73 -7.97
N ARG A 41 -8.59 -38.14 -8.56
CA ARG A 41 -7.43 -37.62 -7.81
C ARG A 41 -7.82 -36.57 -6.78
N ARG A 42 -8.80 -35.71 -7.11
CA ARG A 42 -9.36 -34.77 -6.13
C ARG A 42 -10.02 -35.54 -4.99
N ARG A 43 -10.95 -36.47 -5.27
CA ARG A 43 -11.64 -37.24 -4.23
C ARG A 43 -10.67 -37.99 -3.31
N GLU A 44 -9.63 -38.63 -3.84
CA GLU A 44 -8.61 -39.31 -3.03
C GLU A 44 -7.79 -38.35 -2.17
N ARG A 45 -7.45 -37.16 -2.68
CA ARG A 45 -6.78 -36.12 -1.88
C ARG A 45 -7.67 -35.62 -0.76
N TRP A 46 -8.94 -35.33 -1.04
CA TRP A 46 -9.91 -34.89 -0.05
C TRP A 46 -10.17 -35.98 1.00
N GLN A 47 -10.23 -37.24 0.60
CA GLN A 47 -10.35 -38.37 1.53
C GLN A 47 -9.09 -38.55 2.39
N ARG A 48 -7.87 -38.33 1.86
CA ARG A 48 -6.64 -38.33 2.68
C ARG A 48 -6.62 -37.20 3.70
N ILE A 49 -7.10 -36.01 3.33
CA ILE A 49 -7.17 -34.85 4.23
C ILE A 49 -8.23 -35.06 5.33
N GLY A 50 -9.36 -35.70 4.99
CA GLY A 50 -10.41 -36.04 5.96
C GLY A 50 -10.11 -37.27 6.82
N ARG A 51 -9.19 -38.16 6.40
CA ARG A 51 -8.81 -39.41 7.09
C ARG A 51 -8.36 -39.25 8.56
N PRO A 52 -7.58 -38.22 8.95
CA PRO A 52 -7.26 -38.00 10.36
C PRO A 52 -8.47 -37.54 11.19
N PHE A 53 -9.45 -36.86 10.58
CA PHE A 53 -10.64 -36.38 11.27
C PHE A 53 -11.65 -37.49 11.60
N THR A 54 -11.62 -38.62 10.91
CA THR A 54 -12.54 -39.74 11.19
C THR A 54 -11.98 -40.78 12.17
N ARG A 55 -10.67 -40.78 12.44
CA ARG A 55 -10.03 -41.76 13.34
C ARG A 55 -10.26 -41.52 14.83
N TYR A 56 -10.58 -40.30 15.24
CA TYR A 56 -10.71 -39.90 16.66
C TYR A 56 -12.16 -39.54 17.08
N GLY A 57 -13.14 -39.84 16.23
CA GLY A 57 -14.56 -39.57 16.51
C GLY A 57 -14.86 -38.08 16.78
N ILE A 58 -16.00 -37.82 17.41
CA ILE A 58 -16.55 -36.47 17.67
C ILE A 58 -15.58 -35.57 18.46
N ALA A 59 -14.53 -36.11 19.09
CA ALA A 59 -13.55 -35.33 19.85
C ALA A 59 -12.58 -34.48 18.99
N ALA A 60 -12.24 -34.94 17.77
CA ALA A 60 -11.33 -34.22 16.88
C ALA A 60 -11.79 -32.78 16.52
N PRO A 61 -13.06 -32.52 16.15
CA PRO A 61 -13.51 -31.16 15.86
C PRO A 61 -13.50 -30.25 17.10
N PHE A 62 -13.71 -30.79 18.32
CA PHE A 62 -13.64 -29.99 19.55
C PHE A 62 -12.21 -29.57 19.90
N ILE A 63 -11.23 -30.47 19.75
CA ILE A 63 -9.83 -30.13 19.97
C ILE A 63 -9.37 -29.13 18.91
N ALA A 64 -9.73 -29.35 17.64
CA ALA A 64 -9.41 -28.43 16.55
C ALA A 64 -10.03 -27.04 16.76
N SER A 65 -11.28 -26.96 17.21
CA SER A 65 -11.94 -25.68 17.49
C SER A 65 -11.33 -24.98 18.70
N ALA A 66 -11.00 -25.71 19.78
CA ALA A 66 -10.32 -25.14 20.94
C ALA A 66 -8.94 -24.56 20.57
N VAL A 67 -8.16 -25.28 19.75
CA VAL A 67 -6.88 -24.78 19.23
C VAL A 67 -7.08 -23.56 18.34
N LEU A 68 -8.09 -23.56 17.47
CA LEU A 68 -8.41 -22.41 16.62
C LEU A 68 -8.77 -21.17 17.45
N ILE A 69 -9.62 -21.34 18.47
CA ILE A 69 -10.02 -20.25 19.38
C ILE A 69 -8.82 -19.70 20.15
N ALA A 70 -7.92 -20.57 20.64
CA ALA A 70 -6.70 -20.16 21.32
C ALA A 70 -5.73 -19.40 20.38
N LEU A 71 -5.62 -19.84 19.13
CA LEU A 71 -4.81 -19.12 18.12
C LEU A 71 -5.42 -17.76 17.77
N ILE A 72 -6.75 -17.68 17.61
CA ILE A 72 -7.44 -16.41 17.32
C ILE A 72 -7.29 -15.45 18.51
N SER A 73 -7.43 -15.90 19.76
CA SER A 73 -7.27 -15.03 20.93
C SER A 73 -5.82 -14.54 21.09
N GLY A 74 -4.83 -15.42 20.84
CA GLY A 74 -3.42 -15.05 20.83
C GLY A 74 -3.09 -14.02 19.75
N VAL A 75 -3.66 -14.16 18.55
CA VAL A 75 -3.48 -13.17 17.46
C VAL A 75 -4.13 -11.83 17.82
N LEU A 76 -5.33 -11.81 18.40
CA LEU A 76 -5.96 -10.55 18.84
C LEU A 76 -5.15 -9.83 19.94
N MET A 77 -4.50 -10.57 20.85
CA MET A 77 -3.58 -9.98 21.84
C MET A 77 -2.32 -9.35 21.23
N THR A 78 -1.92 -9.73 20.01
CA THR A 78 -0.77 -9.10 19.33
C THR A 78 -1.10 -7.79 18.61
N VAL A 79 -2.37 -7.51 18.33
CA VAL A 79 -2.79 -6.30 17.59
C VAL A 79 -2.99 -5.10 18.52
N ILE A 80 -3.14 -5.33 19.83
CA ILE A 80 -3.24 -4.28 20.86
C ILE A 80 -2.00 -4.32 21.75
N SER A 81 -0.82 -4.31 21.14
CA SER A 81 0.37 -3.88 21.86
C SER A 81 0.41 -2.35 21.80
N PRO A 82 0.34 -1.63 22.93
CA PRO A 82 0.72 -0.22 22.94
C PRO A 82 2.19 -0.22 22.51
N ARG A 83 2.46 0.24 21.28
CA ARG A 83 3.83 0.50 20.86
C ARG A 83 4.44 1.37 21.96
N PRO A 84 5.48 0.91 22.68
CA PRO A 84 6.24 1.83 23.50
C PRO A 84 6.69 2.92 22.55
N GLY A 85 6.22 4.15 22.76
CA GLY A 85 6.78 5.29 22.05
C GLY A 85 8.30 5.20 22.17
N PRO A 86 9.06 5.49 21.10
CA PRO A 86 10.51 5.34 21.13
C PRO A 86 11.03 6.06 22.37
N ARG A 87 11.48 5.27 23.36
CA ARG A 87 12.19 5.78 24.51
C ARG A 87 13.42 6.42 23.91
N ALA A 88 13.44 7.75 23.88
CA ALA A 88 14.57 8.50 23.37
C ALA A 88 15.78 8.04 24.18
N ILE A 89 16.59 7.16 23.60
CA ILE A 89 17.96 7.00 24.03
C ILE A 89 18.55 8.36 23.70
N GLN A 90 18.70 9.20 24.73
CA GLN A 90 19.49 10.41 24.66
C GLN A 90 20.94 9.96 24.49
N VAL A 91 21.30 9.57 23.27
CA VAL A 91 22.69 9.56 22.85
C VAL A 91 23.07 11.02 22.77
N PRO A 92 24.09 11.50 23.53
CA PRO A 92 24.60 12.84 23.36
C PRO A 92 24.99 13.01 21.88
N PRO A 93 24.42 13.97 21.13
CA PRO A 93 24.78 14.14 19.73
C PRO A 93 26.15 14.82 19.66
N THR A 94 27.21 14.03 19.60
CA THR A 94 28.49 14.47 19.03
C THR A 94 28.38 14.30 17.52
N GLY A 95 27.64 15.21 16.88
CA GLY A 95 27.42 15.25 15.44
C GLY A 95 26.82 16.59 15.03
N PRO A 96 26.92 17.01 13.75
CA PRO A 96 26.45 18.31 13.30
C PRO A 96 25.00 18.53 13.73
N GLN A 97 24.70 19.72 14.25
CA GLN A 97 23.42 20.08 14.84
C GLN A 97 22.27 19.61 13.95
N ARG A 98 21.53 18.59 14.40
CA ARG A 98 20.30 18.20 13.70
C ARG A 98 19.30 19.34 13.89
N LEU A 99 19.05 20.09 12.82
CA LEU A 99 17.99 21.09 12.76
C LEU A 99 16.65 20.44 13.15
N ARG A 100 15.78 21.20 13.81
CA ARG A 100 14.54 20.64 14.34
C ARG A 100 13.62 20.21 13.19
N PRO A 101 12.84 19.13 13.34
CA PRO A 101 11.84 18.78 12.34
C PRO A 101 10.88 19.95 12.08
N GLY A 102 10.61 20.24 10.81
CA GLY A 102 9.81 21.39 10.38
C GLY A 102 10.61 22.69 10.14
N ASP A 103 11.87 22.77 10.57
CA ASP A 103 12.74 23.90 10.22
C ASP A 103 13.38 23.71 8.83
N VAL A 104 13.80 24.81 8.21
CA VAL A 104 14.60 24.75 6.98
C VAL A 104 15.92 24.04 7.26
N GLY A 105 16.24 23.03 6.45
CA GLY A 105 17.37 22.11 6.66
C GLY A 105 17.07 20.98 7.64
N GLY A 106 15.91 21.00 8.30
CA GLY A 106 15.38 19.90 9.10
C GLY A 106 14.52 18.94 8.28
N GLY A 107 14.27 17.76 8.83
CA GLY A 107 13.31 16.80 8.25
C GLY A 107 11.87 17.27 8.39
N LEU A 108 10.95 16.57 7.73
CA LEU A 108 9.50 16.77 7.94
C LEU A 108 9.08 16.48 9.40
N PRO A 109 8.06 17.17 9.93
CA PRO A 109 7.55 16.90 11.26
C PRO A 109 6.99 15.48 11.37
N ALA A 110 7.11 14.91 12.57
CA ALA A 110 6.48 13.63 12.89
C ALA A 110 4.98 13.86 13.18
N GLY A 111 4.14 12.96 12.68
CA GLY A 111 2.70 13.00 12.87
C GLY A 111 1.98 12.33 11.71
N ASN A 112 0.65 12.26 11.81
CA ASN A 112 -0.19 11.61 10.81
C ASN A 112 -1.08 12.63 10.10
N VAL A 113 -1.36 12.34 8.84
CA VAL A 113 -2.38 12.99 8.02
C VAL A 113 -3.35 11.90 7.53
N ILE A 114 -4.56 12.28 7.15
CA ILE A 114 -5.52 11.36 6.57
C ILE A 114 -5.37 11.40 5.06
N TYR A 115 -4.93 10.29 4.48
CA TYR A 115 -4.87 10.11 3.03
C TYR A 115 -5.77 8.95 2.64
N ARG A 116 -6.73 9.20 1.74
CA ARG A 116 -7.74 8.20 1.31
C ARG A 116 -8.41 7.49 2.49
N HIS A 117 -8.87 8.28 3.48
CA HIS A 117 -9.54 7.80 4.70
C HIS A 117 -8.67 6.93 5.63
N LYS A 118 -7.35 6.96 5.48
CA LYS A 118 -6.42 6.22 6.35
C LYS A 118 -5.41 7.17 6.98
N PRO A 119 -5.07 6.99 8.27
CA PRO A 119 -3.94 7.71 8.86
C PRO A 119 -2.63 7.21 8.22
N VAL A 120 -1.86 8.16 7.69
CA VAL A 120 -0.56 7.93 7.06
C VAL A 120 0.45 8.89 7.70
N PRO A 121 1.66 8.44 8.08
CA PRO A 121 2.72 9.33 8.54
C PRO A 121 3.07 10.39 7.48
N VAL A 122 3.27 11.64 7.90
CA VAL A 122 3.69 12.75 7.01
C VAL A 122 4.92 12.36 6.18
N THR A 123 5.88 11.68 6.81
CA THR A 123 7.15 11.25 6.22
C THR A 123 7.02 10.09 5.23
N GLU A 124 5.88 9.39 5.22
CA GLU A 124 5.54 8.32 4.30
C GLU A 124 4.70 8.85 3.13
N LEU A 125 3.77 9.79 3.39
CA LEU A 125 3.02 10.46 2.35
C LEU A 125 3.94 11.29 1.44
N ILE A 126 4.84 12.07 2.03
CA ILE A 126 5.79 12.94 1.34
C ILE A 126 7.13 12.20 1.24
N ASN A 127 7.18 11.23 0.33
CA ASN A 127 8.30 10.32 0.15
C ASN A 127 9.22 10.66 -1.03
N VAL A 128 8.86 11.66 -1.84
CA VAL A 128 9.65 12.15 -2.98
C VAL A 128 9.83 13.67 -2.88
N ALA A 129 10.67 14.23 -3.74
CA ALA A 129 10.78 15.69 -3.86
C ALA A 129 9.47 16.30 -4.37
N GLY A 130 9.11 17.45 -3.81
CA GLY A 130 7.93 18.17 -4.27
C GLY A 130 7.48 19.30 -3.37
N VAL A 131 6.21 19.67 -3.51
CA VAL A 131 5.62 20.84 -2.85
C VAL A 131 4.47 20.39 -1.96
N VAL A 132 4.58 20.68 -0.67
CA VAL A 132 3.48 20.50 0.28
C VAL A 132 2.77 21.84 0.44
N LEU A 133 1.55 21.94 -0.08
CA LEU A 133 0.71 23.11 0.05
C LEU A 133 -0.24 22.91 1.23
N VAL A 134 0.00 23.66 2.31
CA VAL A 134 -0.93 23.76 3.43
C VAL A 134 -1.95 24.83 3.08
N VAL A 135 -3.21 24.40 2.91
CA VAL A 135 -4.33 25.22 2.44
C VAL A 135 -5.24 25.52 3.64
N PRO A 136 -5.26 26.76 4.15
CA PRO A 136 -6.23 27.17 5.16
C PRO A 136 -7.64 27.22 4.57
N ARG A 137 -8.66 27.17 5.45
CA ARG A 137 -10.05 27.39 5.06
C ARG A 137 -10.26 28.77 4.45
N GLU A 138 -11.23 28.85 3.53
CA GLU A 138 -11.68 30.11 2.90
C GLU A 138 -10.54 30.96 2.32
N CYS A 139 -9.42 30.33 1.92
CA CYS A 139 -8.25 31.07 1.44
C CYS A 139 -8.51 31.82 0.12
N GLY A 140 -9.57 31.48 -0.62
CA GLY A 140 -9.84 31.99 -1.97
C GLY A 140 -8.67 31.77 -2.94
N CYS A 141 -7.87 30.72 -2.70
CA CYS A 141 -6.53 30.60 -3.26
C CYS A 141 -6.45 29.68 -4.48
N ASP A 142 -7.59 29.40 -5.12
CA ASP A 142 -7.73 28.45 -6.23
C ASP A 142 -6.76 28.75 -7.38
N ALA A 143 -6.73 30.00 -7.83
CA ALA A 143 -5.84 30.45 -8.90
C ALA A 143 -4.36 30.31 -8.53
N VAL A 144 -4.03 30.51 -7.25
CA VAL A 144 -2.66 30.37 -6.73
C VAL A 144 -2.26 28.90 -6.70
N VAL A 145 -3.13 28.04 -6.17
CA VAL A 145 -2.92 26.59 -6.10
C VAL A 145 -2.73 26.02 -7.51
N GLN A 146 -3.60 26.35 -8.46
CA GLN A 146 -3.49 25.91 -9.85
C GLN A 146 -2.19 26.39 -10.51
N GLY A 147 -1.79 27.64 -10.26
CA GLY A 147 -0.53 28.19 -10.74
C GLY A 147 0.69 27.42 -10.22
N ILE A 148 0.66 27.00 -8.95
CA ILE A 148 1.75 26.22 -8.33
C ILE A 148 1.76 24.78 -8.85
N ILE A 149 0.59 24.13 -8.97
CA ILE A 149 0.48 22.78 -9.52
C ILE A 149 1.06 22.72 -10.92
N ARG A 150 0.78 23.72 -11.77
CA ARG A 150 1.36 23.82 -13.11
C ARG A 150 2.88 23.96 -13.09
N GLN A 151 3.40 24.91 -12.31
CA GLN A 151 4.86 25.13 -12.20
C GLN A 151 5.61 23.91 -11.64
N ALA A 152 5.02 23.21 -10.67
CA ALA A 152 5.57 21.96 -10.13
C ALA A 152 5.51 20.82 -11.17
N GLY A 153 4.39 20.71 -11.89
CA GLY A 153 4.20 19.74 -12.97
C GLY A 153 5.21 19.91 -14.11
N ASP A 154 5.52 21.15 -14.49
CA ASP A 154 6.55 21.47 -15.50
C ASP A 154 7.94 20.97 -15.08
N GLN A 155 8.18 20.82 -13.77
CA GLN A 155 9.40 20.26 -13.19
C GLN A 155 9.24 18.78 -12.77
N ARG A 156 8.12 18.13 -13.10
CA ARG A 156 7.80 16.75 -12.70
C ARG A 156 7.85 16.51 -11.18
N LEU A 157 7.47 17.51 -10.40
CA LEU A 157 7.40 17.44 -8.94
C LEU A 157 5.99 17.09 -8.48
N GLN A 158 5.88 16.27 -7.44
CA GLN A 158 4.59 15.96 -6.81
C GLN A 158 4.10 17.15 -6.00
N VAL A 159 2.80 17.45 -6.08
CA VAL A 159 2.14 18.37 -5.16
C VAL A 159 1.27 17.58 -4.18
N TRP A 160 1.38 17.90 -2.90
CA TRP A 160 0.46 17.45 -1.85
C TRP A 160 -0.35 18.65 -1.36
N LEU A 161 -1.66 18.61 -1.55
CA LEU A 161 -2.62 19.55 -1.01
C LEU A 161 -3.06 19.05 0.37
N ILE A 162 -2.73 19.82 1.39
CA ILE A 162 -3.02 19.50 2.78
C ILE A 162 -4.11 20.45 3.27
N ALA A 163 -5.30 19.90 3.50
CA ALA A 163 -6.42 20.65 4.07
C ALA A 163 -6.24 20.84 5.58
N ASP A 164 -6.40 22.07 6.06
CA ASP A 164 -6.34 22.40 7.48
C ASP A 164 -7.73 22.21 8.13
N ASP A 165 -7.91 21.11 8.88
CA ASP A 165 -9.19 20.74 9.50
C ASP A 165 -9.44 21.48 10.84
N ARG A 166 -9.33 22.81 10.85
CA ARG A 166 -9.52 23.58 12.10
C ARG A 166 -10.97 23.61 12.62
N SER A 167 -11.97 23.16 11.87
CA SER A 167 -13.38 23.28 12.26
C SER A 167 -14.31 22.10 11.89
N GLY A 168 -13.78 20.92 11.53
CA GLY A 168 -14.57 19.71 11.33
C GLY A 168 -15.07 19.48 9.90
N LYS A 169 -15.57 18.25 9.69
CA LYS A 169 -15.69 17.43 8.47
C LYS A 169 -16.37 18.00 7.20
N ASP A 170 -16.96 19.20 7.23
CA ASP A 170 -17.84 19.65 6.13
C ASP A 170 -17.20 20.62 5.11
N ASP A 171 -16.03 21.22 5.38
CA ASP A 171 -15.41 22.22 4.48
C ASP A 171 -14.30 21.68 3.55
N ASP A 172 -14.04 20.37 3.56
CA ASP A 172 -12.99 19.76 2.71
C ASP A 172 -13.38 19.72 1.22
N ALA A 173 -14.64 20.06 0.90
CA ALA A 173 -15.16 20.09 -0.47
C ALA A 173 -14.39 21.07 -1.38
N ASP A 174 -13.87 22.17 -0.84
CA ASP A 174 -13.15 23.19 -1.62
C ASP A 174 -11.78 22.68 -2.05
N VAL A 175 -11.03 22.10 -1.12
CA VAL A 175 -9.71 21.54 -1.40
C VAL A 175 -9.81 20.28 -2.26
N ALA A 176 -10.89 19.49 -2.08
CA ALA A 176 -11.20 18.37 -2.96
C ALA A 176 -11.49 18.81 -4.40
N ARG A 177 -12.24 19.91 -4.60
CA ARG A 177 -12.46 20.51 -5.93
C ARG A 177 -11.17 21.01 -6.56
N LEU A 178 -10.25 21.55 -5.77
CA LEU A 178 -8.91 21.95 -6.24
C LEU A 178 -8.08 20.77 -6.70
N ALA A 179 -8.04 19.70 -5.91
CA ALA A 179 -7.34 18.47 -6.30
C ALA A 179 -7.95 17.85 -7.56
N ALA A 180 -9.28 17.88 -7.70
CA ALA A 180 -10.00 17.31 -8.84
C ALA A 180 -9.87 18.12 -10.14
N SER A 181 -9.63 19.43 -10.06
CA SER A 181 -9.42 20.29 -11.24
C SER A 181 -7.99 20.24 -11.78
N ALA A 182 -7.06 19.67 -11.02
CA ALA A 182 -5.69 19.44 -11.45
C ALA A 182 -5.59 18.24 -12.42
N PRO A 183 -4.60 18.20 -13.32
CA PRO A 183 -4.32 17.00 -14.12
C PRO A 183 -4.19 15.74 -13.25
N PRO A 184 -4.69 14.58 -13.68
CA PRO A 184 -4.64 13.35 -12.87
C PRO A 184 -3.22 13.04 -12.38
N GLY A 185 -3.08 12.86 -11.06
CA GLY A 185 -1.80 12.55 -10.40
C GLY A 185 -0.90 13.75 -10.10
N SER A 186 -1.20 14.94 -10.62
CA SER A 186 -0.37 16.13 -10.37
C SER A 186 -0.51 16.70 -8.95
N ALA A 187 -1.63 16.44 -8.29
CA ALA A 187 -1.89 16.83 -6.91
C ALA A 187 -2.53 15.68 -6.12
N LEU A 188 -2.06 15.45 -4.89
CA LEU A 188 -2.63 14.50 -3.94
C LEU A 188 -3.26 15.26 -2.78
N LEU A 189 -4.53 14.95 -2.48
CA LEU A 189 -5.24 15.53 -1.34
C LEU A 189 -5.02 14.69 -0.07
N ALA A 190 -4.71 15.34 1.04
CA ALA A 190 -4.75 14.74 2.38
C ALA A 190 -5.24 15.76 3.41
N ASP A 191 -5.79 15.27 4.51
CA ASP A 191 -6.32 16.12 5.60
C ASP A 191 -5.35 16.10 6.78
N ASP A 192 -5.21 17.22 7.48
CA ASP A 192 -4.35 17.36 8.67
C ASP A 192 -5.17 17.53 9.95
N PRO A 193 -5.91 16.49 10.41
CA PRO A 193 -6.82 16.60 11.56
C PRO A 193 -6.10 16.91 12.87
N ASP A 194 -4.88 16.38 13.03
CA ASP A 194 -4.03 16.60 14.19
C ASP A 194 -3.24 17.92 14.11
N ARG A 195 -3.44 18.70 13.02
CA ARG A 195 -2.79 19.99 12.76
C ARG A 195 -1.27 19.91 12.81
N VAL A 196 -0.69 18.79 12.42
CA VAL A 196 0.76 18.55 12.44
C VAL A 196 1.46 19.55 11.54
N LEU A 197 1.00 19.68 10.29
CA LEU A 197 1.61 20.54 9.29
C LEU A 197 1.16 22.00 9.49
N SER A 198 -0.13 22.23 9.73
CA SER A 198 -0.66 23.59 9.85
C SER A 198 -0.13 24.33 11.07
N SER A 199 0.08 23.64 12.21
CA SER A 199 0.70 24.24 13.41
C SER A 199 2.22 24.39 13.27
N THR A 200 2.93 23.37 12.76
CA THR A 200 4.39 23.38 12.61
C THR A 200 4.84 24.56 11.74
N TYR A 201 4.18 24.76 10.59
CA TYR A 201 4.55 25.82 9.67
C TYR A 201 3.86 27.16 9.95
N ARG A 202 2.97 27.20 10.96
CA ARG A 202 2.17 28.38 11.32
C ARG A 202 1.47 28.97 10.08
N ALA A 203 0.72 28.12 9.38
CA ALA A 203 0.00 28.53 8.19
C ALA A 203 -1.20 29.42 8.57
N THR A 204 -1.09 30.71 8.23
CA THR A 204 -2.16 31.72 8.33
C THR A 204 -2.76 32.08 6.96
N GLY A 205 -2.12 31.61 5.88
CA GLY A 205 -2.48 31.78 4.48
C GLY A 205 -1.89 30.60 3.68
N LEU A 206 -2.12 30.55 2.37
CA LEU A 206 -1.57 29.48 1.52
C LEU A 206 -0.04 29.40 1.71
N THR A 207 0.43 28.25 2.20
CA THR A 207 1.82 28.04 2.57
C THR A 207 2.39 26.86 1.79
N ALA A 208 3.47 27.08 1.04
CA ALA A 208 4.21 26.02 0.37
C ALA A 208 5.46 25.64 1.17
N VAL A 209 5.61 24.36 1.45
CA VAL A 209 6.83 23.78 2.00
C VAL A 209 7.49 23.00 0.88
N LEU A 210 8.69 23.43 0.51
CA LEU A 210 9.48 22.87 -0.57
C LEU A 210 10.36 21.77 -0.01
N VAL A 211 10.13 20.54 -0.43
CA VAL A 211 10.75 19.34 0.14
C VAL A 211 11.61 18.67 -0.91
N ARG A 212 12.83 18.31 -0.52
CA ARG A 212 13.79 17.62 -1.38
C ARG A 212 13.62 16.11 -1.40
N THR A 213 14.37 15.44 -2.28
CA THR A 213 14.41 13.98 -2.41
C THR A 213 14.81 13.25 -1.12
N ASP A 214 15.62 13.89 -0.26
CA ASP A 214 16.02 13.36 1.05
C ASP A 214 15.04 13.70 2.19
N ARG A 215 13.86 14.25 1.85
CA ARG A 215 12.79 14.64 2.78
C ARG A 215 13.19 15.73 3.77
N ILE A 216 14.17 16.55 3.38
CA ILE A 216 14.55 17.77 4.09
C ILE A 216 13.75 18.95 3.54
N VAL A 217 13.27 19.80 4.45
CA VAL A 217 12.61 21.07 4.12
C VAL A 217 13.67 22.03 3.59
N ARG A 218 13.58 22.39 2.31
CA ARG A 218 14.52 23.32 1.66
C ARG A 218 14.14 24.76 1.91
N LYS A 219 12.85 25.07 1.85
CA LYS A 219 12.33 26.45 1.96
C LYS A 219 10.85 26.42 2.30
N ILE A 220 10.39 27.44 3.01
CA ILE A 220 8.99 27.64 3.37
C ILE A 220 8.55 28.98 2.77
N LEU A 221 7.53 28.96 1.92
CA LEU A 221 6.94 30.14 1.30
C LEU A 221 5.56 30.36 1.92
N LYS A 222 5.37 31.49 2.60
CA LYS A 222 4.11 31.81 3.30
C LYS A 222 3.31 32.84 2.52
N ASN A 223 1.99 32.83 2.74
CA ASN A 223 1.03 33.81 2.21
C ASN A 223 1.17 34.01 0.69
N LEU A 224 1.24 32.89 -0.03
CA LEU A 224 1.42 32.89 -1.48
C LEU A 224 0.28 33.62 -2.18
N GLN A 225 0.66 34.38 -3.21
CA GLN A 225 -0.23 35.24 -3.99
C GLN A 225 -0.30 34.76 -5.43
N THR A 226 -1.38 35.12 -6.11
CA THR A 226 -1.59 34.81 -7.53
C THR A 226 -0.44 35.35 -8.38
N GLY A 227 0.02 34.54 -9.35
CA GLY A 227 1.07 34.93 -10.29
C GLY A 227 2.50 34.86 -9.74
N ARG A 228 2.71 34.39 -8.50
CA ARG A 228 4.05 34.14 -7.96
C ARG A 228 4.79 33.08 -8.80
N ASP A 229 5.93 33.46 -9.37
CA ASP A 229 6.88 32.49 -9.94
C ASP A 229 7.73 31.90 -8.81
N ILE A 230 7.71 30.57 -8.70
CA ILE A 230 8.51 29.78 -7.76
C ILE A 230 9.43 28.81 -8.50
N THR A 231 9.51 28.88 -9.82
CA THR A 231 10.26 27.93 -10.67
C THR A 231 11.73 27.84 -10.26
N ALA A 232 12.34 28.98 -9.90
CA ALA A 232 13.72 29.04 -9.41
C ALA A 232 13.91 28.29 -8.08
N ASP A 233 12.88 28.27 -7.21
CA ASP A 233 12.88 27.56 -5.94
C ASP A 233 12.62 26.05 -6.10
N LEU A 234 11.99 25.63 -7.20
CA LEU A 234 11.63 24.23 -7.48
C LEU A 234 12.79 23.39 -8.07
N ARG A 235 13.60 23.97 -8.97
CA ARG A 235 14.72 23.26 -9.61
C ARG A 235 15.66 22.51 -8.64
N PRO A 236 16.09 23.10 -7.51
CA PRO A 236 17.07 22.45 -6.64
C PRO A 236 16.46 21.38 -5.71
N LEU A 237 15.18 21.02 -5.86
CA LEU A 237 14.53 20.00 -5.02
C LEU A 237 14.91 18.57 -5.43
N GLN A 238 15.33 18.36 -6.67
CA GLN A 238 15.71 17.05 -7.19
C GLN A 238 17.14 16.66 -6.80
N THR A 239 17.96 17.62 -6.37
CA THR A 239 19.35 17.40 -5.98
C THR A 239 19.45 17.13 -4.47
N PRO A 240 20.10 16.03 -4.04
CA PRO A 240 20.45 15.83 -2.63
C PRO A 240 21.48 16.88 -2.15
N SER A 241 21.71 16.95 -0.84
CA SER A 241 22.66 17.88 -0.19
C SER A 241 24.07 17.45 -0.43
#